data_AF-Q4US93-F1
#
_entry.id   AF-Q4US93-F1
#
_cell.length_a   1.000
_cell.length_b   1.000
_cell.length_c   1.000
_cell.angle_alpha   90.00
_cell.angle_beta   90.00
_cell.angle_gamma   90.00
#
_symmetry.space_group_name_H-M   'P 1'
#
loop_
_entity.id
_entity.type
_entity.pdbx_description
1 polymer ?
#
loop_
_entity_poly.entity_id
_entity_poly.type
_entity_poly.pdbx_seq_one_letter_code
_entity_poly.pdbx_strand_id
1 'polypeptide(L)'
;MTARDFLEFRERLAPASGFQSAQLREIEILLGLEDTQRISIGNGCSYRDALKLPGGAPSSSAQRVEARAADGPSFKHCLYDWLSRVPIDGSNAPADITRFLEAYLASLRAENDRRLKLASSGLAAAEIEQLRARYAAEDAGAQAFLLAEDDPQASDAERETRRAGRAAMLFIESYRELPQLAWPHALLESVLELEQAMLIWRQRHARMVERFIGRRIGTGGSSGVDYLDQTARYRIFTELWTVRSLLLRKAAVPQIRSSAGYGFVMEGFA
;
A
#
# COMPACT_ATOMS: atom_id res chain seq x y z
N MET A 1 1.43 -22.24 27.37
CA MET A 1 -0.05 -22.36 27.40
C MET A 1 -0.47 -23.32 26.29
N THR A 2 -1.12 -24.44 26.62
CA THR A 2 -1.68 -25.35 25.60
C THR A 2 -3.10 -24.92 25.21
N ALA A 3 -3.62 -25.48 24.10
CA ALA A 3 -5.01 -25.26 23.70
C ALA A 3 -5.99 -25.70 24.79
N ARG A 4 -5.72 -26.84 25.45
CA ARG A 4 -6.55 -27.35 26.56
C ARG A 4 -6.53 -26.39 27.75
N ASP A 5 -5.37 -25.91 28.17
CA ASP A 5 -5.26 -24.97 29.30
C ASP A 5 -5.98 -23.65 29.00
N PHE A 6 -5.95 -23.18 27.74
CA PHE A 6 -6.67 -21.97 27.34
C PHE A 6 -8.19 -22.12 27.48
N LEU A 7 -8.74 -23.31 27.20
CA LEU A 7 -10.18 -23.57 27.31
C LEU A 7 -10.69 -23.50 28.75
N GLU A 8 -9.87 -23.80 29.76
CA GLU A 8 -10.25 -23.75 31.19
C GLU A 8 -10.68 -22.35 31.66
N PHE A 9 -10.21 -21.29 30.99
CA PHE A 9 -10.56 -19.91 31.37
C PHE A 9 -11.13 -19.06 30.23
N ARG A 10 -11.18 -19.58 29.00
CA ARG A 10 -11.70 -18.85 27.82
C ARG A 10 -13.08 -18.25 28.04
N GLU A 11 -13.97 -18.97 28.72
CA GLU A 11 -15.34 -18.52 28.97
C GLU A 11 -15.40 -17.26 29.82
N ARG A 12 -14.44 -17.06 30.73
CA ARG A 12 -14.32 -15.85 31.56
C ARG A 12 -13.93 -14.62 30.75
N LEU A 13 -13.46 -14.80 29.52
CA LEU A 13 -13.12 -13.73 28.60
C LEU A 13 -14.33 -13.29 27.76
N ALA A 14 -15.44 -14.03 27.73
CA ALA A 14 -16.61 -13.60 26.95
C ALA A 14 -17.33 -12.42 27.63
N PRO A 15 -17.76 -11.37 26.90
CA PRO A 15 -17.70 -11.17 25.44
C PRO A 15 -16.45 -10.40 24.95
N ALA A 16 -15.43 -10.24 25.78
CA ALA A 16 -14.23 -9.48 25.45
C ALA A 16 -13.47 -10.07 24.26
N SER A 17 -12.92 -9.19 23.42
CA SER A 17 -12.24 -9.55 22.18
C SER A 17 -11.23 -8.50 21.75
N GLY A 18 -10.28 -8.88 20.88
CA GLY A 18 -9.38 -7.95 20.21
C GLY A 18 -10.09 -6.86 19.39
N PHE A 19 -11.39 -7.02 19.09
CA PHE A 19 -12.23 -5.96 18.51
C PHE A 19 -12.33 -4.71 19.38
N GLN A 20 -12.14 -4.86 20.69
CA GLN A 20 -12.15 -3.76 21.65
C GLN A 20 -10.77 -3.10 21.80
N SER A 21 -9.76 -3.51 21.01
CA SER A 21 -8.43 -2.89 21.05
C SER A 21 -8.44 -1.51 20.39
N ALA A 22 -8.69 -0.48 21.21
CA ALA A 22 -8.72 0.92 20.77
C ALA A 22 -7.41 1.34 20.07
N GLN A 23 -6.26 1.00 20.67
CA GLN A 23 -4.95 1.39 20.13
C GLN A 23 -4.70 0.80 18.74
N LEU A 24 -5.13 -0.43 18.48
CA LEU A 24 -5.02 -1.02 17.15
C LEU A 24 -5.89 -0.27 16.13
N ARG A 25 -7.10 0.17 16.53
CA ARG A 25 -7.97 0.98 15.67
C ARG A 25 -7.35 2.36 15.41
N GLU A 26 -6.80 3.00 16.43
CA GLU A 26 -6.10 4.28 16.32
C GLU A 26 -4.90 4.19 15.36
N ILE A 27 -4.09 3.12 15.44
CA ILE A 27 -2.97 2.88 14.52
C ILE A 27 -3.48 2.71 13.07
N GLU A 28 -4.52 1.90 12.86
CA GLU A 28 -5.08 1.71 11.52
C GLU A 28 -5.63 3.00 10.91
N ILE A 29 -6.33 3.83 11.71
CA ILE A 29 -6.83 5.14 11.30
C ILE A 29 -5.65 6.08 10.97
N LEU A 30 -4.66 6.16 11.86
CA LEU A 30 -3.50 7.03 11.69
C LEU A 30 -2.72 6.68 10.42
N LEU A 31 -2.57 5.39 10.10
CA LEU A 31 -1.92 4.96 8.86
C LEU A 31 -2.73 5.34 7.62
N GLY A 32 -4.06 5.37 7.73
CA GLY A 32 -4.96 5.72 6.63
C GLY A 32 -5.79 4.55 6.08
N LEU A 33 -6.09 3.54 6.91
CA LEU A 33 -7.05 2.50 6.55
C LEU A 33 -8.48 3.06 6.57
N GLU A 34 -9.06 3.19 5.37
CA GLU A 34 -10.38 3.79 5.16
C GLU A 34 -11.50 2.83 5.59
N ASP A 35 -12.64 3.38 6.01
CA ASP A 35 -13.77 2.58 6.49
C ASP A 35 -14.39 1.70 5.39
N THR A 36 -14.35 2.16 4.14
CA THR A 36 -14.78 1.41 2.95
C THR A 36 -13.96 0.14 2.73
N GLN A 37 -12.71 0.10 3.24
CA GLN A 37 -11.83 -1.06 3.12
C GLN A 37 -12.05 -2.08 4.24
N ARG A 38 -12.81 -1.74 5.29
CA ARG A 38 -12.96 -2.57 6.49
C ARG A 38 -14.01 -3.65 6.28
N ILE A 39 -13.67 -4.86 6.73
CA ILE A 39 -14.57 -6.01 6.73
C ILE A 39 -15.48 -5.93 7.95
N SER A 40 -16.78 -6.20 7.78
CA SER A 40 -17.73 -6.28 8.90
C SER A 40 -17.36 -7.41 9.85
N ILE A 41 -17.49 -7.17 11.16
CA ILE A 41 -17.23 -8.16 12.21
C ILE A 41 -18.26 -9.30 12.17
N GLY A 42 -19.44 -9.02 11.62
CA GLY A 42 -20.60 -9.91 11.54
C GLY A 42 -21.89 -9.10 11.62
N ASN A 43 -22.95 -9.54 10.95
CA ASN A 43 -24.29 -8.91 10.98
C ASN A 43 -24.31 -7.39 10.65
N GLY A 44 -23.35 -6.91 9.86
CA GLY A 44 -23.24 -5.48 9.54
C GLY A 44 -22.58 -4.63 10.63
N CYS A 45 -22.19 -5.22 11.77
CA CYS A 45 -21.48 -4.50 12.82
C CYS A 45 -20.13 -4.00 12.32
N SER A 46 -19.85 -2.73 12.61
CA SER A 46 -18.56 -2.10 12.36
C SER A 46 -17.63 -2.28 13.56
N TYR A 47 -16.35 -1.96 13.38
CA TYR A 47 -15.42 -1.93 14.51
C TYR A 47 -15.76 -0.87 15.56
N ARG A 48 -16.48 0.20 15.18
CA ARG A 48 -16.93 1.24 16.12
C ARG A 48 -17.97 0.70 17.08
N ASP A 49 -18.85 -0.18 16.60
CA ASP A 49 -19.87 -0.81 17.43
C ASP A 49 -19.25 -1.70 18.50
N ALA A 50 -18.16 -2.40 18.18
CA ALA A 50 -17.41 -3.21 19.13
C ALA A 50 -16.76 -2.40 20.27
N LEU A 51 -16.60 -1.08 20.11
CA LEU A 51 -16.02 -0.20 21.13
C LEU A 51 -17.07 0.44 22.05
N LYS A 52 -18.37 0.32 21.75
CA LYS A 52 -19.44 0.87 22.59
C LYS A 52 -19.64 0.04 23.86
N LEU A 53 -20.15 0.68 24.91
CA LEU A 53 -20.63 -0.01 26.11
C LEU A 53 -21.88 -0.86 25.79
N PRO A 54 -22.25 -1.85 26.62
CA PRO A 54 -23.43 -2.70 26.36
C PRO A 54 -24.75 -1.93 26.13
N GLY A 55 -24.89 -0.73 26.70
CA GLY A 55 -26.04 0.16 26.48
C GLY A 55 -25.95 1.05 25.23
N GLY A 56 -24.94 0.85 24.36
CA GLY A 56 -24.71 1.63 23.14
C GLY A 56 -23.99 2.97 23.34
N ALA A 57 -23.81 3.42 24.59
CA ALA A 57 -23.05 4.63 24.89
C ALA A 57 -21.56 4.49 24.48
N PRO A 58 -20.90 5.55 23.98
CA PRO A 58 -19.47 5.51 23.70
C PRO A 58 -18.66 5.19 24.96
N SER A 59 -17.79 4.19 24.90
CA SER A 59 -16.77 3.99 25.94
C SER A 59 -15.66 5.04 25.82
N SER A 60 -14.80 5.16 26.82
CA SER A 60 -13.57 5.96 26.71
C SER A 60 -12.70 5.53 25.53
N SER A 61 -12.69 4.24 25.21
CA SER A 61 -12.01 3.68 24.05
C SER A 61 -12.65 4.14 22.73
N ALA A 62 -13.98 4.13 22.64
CA ALA A 62 -14.70 4.65 21.48
C ALA A 62 -14.42 6.14 21.28
N GLN A 63 -14.48 6.95 22.35
CA GLN A 63 -14.21 8.38 22.30
C GLN A 63 -12.80 8.68 21.80
N ARG A 64 -11.78 7.94 22.26
CA ARG A 64 -10.40 8.08 21.78
C ARG A 64 -10.25 7.76 20.29
N VAL A 65 -10.92 6.71 19.82
CA VAL A 65 -10.88 6.29 18.42
C VAL A 65 -11.57 7.32 17.53
N GLU A 66 -12.73 7.84 17.94
CA GLU A 66 -13.40 8.93 17.21
C GLU A 66 -12.58 10.22 17.22
N ALA A 67 -11.96 10.57 18.36
CA ALA A 67 -11.05 11.71 18.44
C ALA A 67 -9.87 11.54 17.47
N ARG A 68 -9.25 10.35 17.40
CA ARG A 68 -8.18 10.07 16.43
C ARG A 68 -8.66 10.14 14.98
N ALA A 69 -9.88 9.68 14.68
CA ALA A 69 -10.45 9.79 13.34
C ALA A 69 -10.72 11.23 12.92
N ALA A 70 -10.97 12.13 13.88
CA ALA A 70 -11.13 13.56 13.65
C ALA A 70 -9.81 14.35 13.70
N ASP A 71 -8.73 13.76 14.22
CA ASP A 71 -7.44 14.41 14.48
C ASP A 71 -6.55 14.46 13.22
N GLY A 72 -6.99 15.25 12.24
CA GLY A 72 -6.20 15.63 11.07
C GLY A 72 -6.01 14.53 10.02
N PRO A 73 -5.17 14.80 9.00
CA PRO A 73 -4.92 13.87 7.92
C PRO A 73 -4.17 12.62 8.39
N SER A 74 -4.45 11.49 7.73
CA SER A 74 -3.69 10.26 7.95
C SER A 74 -2.25 10.38 7.44
N PHE A 75 -1.39 9.48 7.91
CA PHE A 75 -0.02 9.35 7.40
C PHE A 75 0.00 9.09 5.88
N LYS A 76 -0.90 8.24 5.34
CA LYS A 76 -1.08 8.05 3.90
C LYS A 76 -1.36 9.37 3.18
N HIS A 77 -2.28 10.18 3.70
CA HIS A 77 -2.61 11.48 3.10
C HIS A 77 -1.39 12.40 3.08
N CYS A 78 -0.73 12.59 4.22
CA CYS A 78 0.47 13.45 4.31
C CYS A 78 1.61 12.96 3.40
N LEU A 79 1.83 11.65 3.32
CA LEU A 79 2.86 11.06 2.46
C LEU A 79 2.56 11.30 0.98
N TYR A 80 1.31 11.08 0.54
CA TYR A 80 0.93 11.23 -0.86
C TYR A 80 0.90 12.70 -1.29
N ASP A 81 0.47 13.57 -0.38
CA ASP A 81 0.55 15.01 -0.54
C ASP A 81 2.02 15.47 -0.70
N TRP A 82 2.95 15.00 0.16
CA TRP A 82 4.38 15.26 -0.02
C TRP A 82 4.92 14.75 -1.36
N LEU A 83 4.59 13.50 -1.73
CA LEU A 83 5.02 12.90 -3.00
C LEU A 83 4.56 13.70 -4.21
N SER A 84 3.34 14.27 -4.18
CA SER A 84 2.81 15.10 -5.27
C SER A 84 3.62 16.38 -5.54
N ARG A 85 4.50 16.78 -4.60
CA ARG A 85 5.36 17.97 -4.71
C ARG A 85 6.83 17.66 -4.98
N VAL A 86 7.22 16.39 -5.11
CA VAL A 86 8.61 16.01 -5.34
C VAL A 86 9.03 16.35 -6.78
N PRO A 87 10.11 17.14 -6.98
CA PRO A 87 10.62 17.44 -8.31
C PRO A 87 11.08 16.19 -9.07
N ILE A 88 10.48 16.00 -10.24
CA ILE A 88 10.78 14.92 -11.18
C ILE A 88 11.70 15.49 -12.27
N ASP A 89 12.92 14.96 -12.36
CA ASP A 89 13.95 15.50 -13.28
C ASP A 89 14.17 17.02 -13.11
N GLY A 90 14.11 17.48 -11.85
CA GLY A 90 14.29 18.89 -11.48
C GLY A 90 13.06 19.80 -11.65
N SER A 91 11.88 19.26 -11.99
CA SER A 91 10.66 20.05 -12.20
C SER A 91 9.42 19.43 -11.56
N ASN A 92 8.51 20.29 -11.11
CA ASN A 92 7.15 19.92 -10.68
C ASN A 92 6.09 20.28 -11.72
N ALA A 93 6.49 20.76 -12.91
CA ALA A 93 5.53 21.17 -13.92
C ALA A 93 4.81 19.93 -14.50
N PRO A 94 3.48 19.97 -14.66
CA PRO A 94 2.70 18.82 -15.13
C PRO A 94 3.17 18.26 -16.48
N ALA A 95 3.64 19.14 -17.38
CA ALA A 95 4.19 18.75 -18.68
C ALA A 95 5.53 17.99 -18.55
N ASP A 96 6.39 18.39 -17.61
CA ASP A 96 7.66 17.71 -17.35
C ASP A 96 7.44 16.33 -16.72
N ILE A 97 6.50 16.24 -15.77
CA ILE A 97 6.07 14.98 -15.15
C ILE A 97 5.52 14.02 -16.22
N THR A 98 4.62 14.52 -17.08
CA THR A 98 4.03 13.70 -18.16
C THR A 98 5.10 13.20 -19.13
N ARG A 99 6.04 14.07 -19.55
CA ARG A 99 7.18 13.66 -20.39
C ARG A 99 8.01 12.55 -19.72
N PHE A 100 8.32 12.69 -18.43
CA PHE A 100 9.06 11.66 -17.70
C PHE A 100 8.32 10.32 -17.73
N LEU A 101 7.01 10.33 -17.43
CA LEU A 101 6.20 9.12 -17.43
C LEU A 101 6.11 8.48 -18.82
N GLU A 102 5.95 9.26 -19.89
CA GLU A 102 5.95 8.77 -21.26
C GLU A 102 7.27 8.09 -21.64
N ALA A 103 8.41 8.70 -21.26
CA ALA A 103 9.72 8.10 -21.46
C ALA A 103 9.88 6.79 -20.67
N TYR A 104 9.40 6.76 -19.42
CA TYR A 104 9.44 5.56 -18.59
C TYR A 104 8.55 4.43 -19.15
N LEU A 105 7.34 4.76 -19.60
CA LEU A 105 6.42 3.82 -20.26
C LEU A 105 7.03 3.26 -21.55
N ALA A 106 7.76 4.07 -22.32
CA ALA A 106 8.52 3.58 -23.47
C ALA A 106 9.61 2.59 -23.06
N SER A 107 10.34 2.85 -21.97
CA SER A 107 11.31 1.91 -21.41
C SER A 107 10.67 0.61 -20.90
N LEU A 108 9.48 0.67 -20.28
CA LEU A 108 8.71 -0.52 -19.88
C LEU A 108 8.35 -1.39 -21.08
N ARG A 109 7.80 -0.80 -22.14
CA ARG A 109 7.48 -1.51 -23.39
C ARG A 109 8.72 -2.15 -24.01
N ALA A 110 9.84 -1.41 -24.06
CA ALA A 110 11.10 -1.93 -24.59
C ALA A 110 11.64 -3.11 -23.75
N GLU A 111 11.48 -3.06 -22.42
CA GLU A 111 11.85 -4.16 -21.54
C GLU A 111 10.94 -5.37 -21.73
N ASN A 112 9.64 -5.16 -21.96
CA ASN A 112 8.68 -6.21 -22.28
C ASN A 112 9.01 -6.90 -23.60
N ASP A 113 9.34 -6.13 -24.65
CA ASP A 113 9.81 -6.66 -25.92
C ASP A 113 11.10 -7.47 -25.76
N ARG A 114 12.03 -7.02 -24.91
CA ARG A 114 13.26 -7.75 -24.60
C ARG A 114 12.95 -9.08 -23.90
N ARG A 115 12.05 -9.08 -22.91
CA ARG A 115 11.60 -10.29 -22.20
C ARG A 115 10.91 -11.27 -23.16
N LEU A 116 10.05 -10.75 -24.04
CA LEU A 116 9.37 -11.54 -25.08
C LEU A 116 10.38 -12.22 -26.01
N LYS A 117 11.36 -11.48 -26.54
CA LYS A 117 12.40 -12.03 -27.43
C LYS A 117 13.19 -13.17 -26.77
N LEU A 118 13.55 -13.01 -25.48
CA LEU A 118 14.27 -14.03 -24.74
C LEU A 118 13.42 -15.27 -24.42
N ALA A 119 12.15 -15.08 -24.11
CA ALA A 119 11.25 -16.18 -23.76
C ALA A 119 10.72 -16.92 -24.99
N SER A 120 10.69 -16.27 -26.17
CA SER A 120 10.11 -16.86 -27.38
C SER A 120 10.94 -18.00 -27.98
N SER A 121 12.21 -18.16 -27.61
CA SER A 121 13.04 -19.24 -28.17
C SER A 121 12.57 -20.61 -27.65
N GLY A 122 12.00 -21.42 -28.54
CA GLY A 122 11.52 -22.77 -28.25
C GLY A 122 10.03 -22.88 -27.88
N LEU A 123 9.30 -21.76 -27.88
CA LEU A 123 7.85 -21.76 -27.66
C LEU A 123 7.08 -21.95 -28.98
N ALA A 124 5.90 -22.57 -28.90
CA ALA A 124 4.97 -22.62 -30.01
C ALA A 124 4.38 -21.23 -30.30
N ALA A 125 3.90 -21.01 -31.53
CA ALA A 125 3.33 -19.73 -31.94
C ALA A 125 2.18 -19.26 -31.01
N ALA A 126 1.32 -20.19 -30.57
CA ALA A 126 0.22 -19.90 -29.65
C ALA A 126 0.71 -19.43 -28.26
N GLU A 127 1.81 -19.99 -27.75
CA GLU A 127 2.40 -19.59 -26.47
C GLU A 127 3.03 -18.20 -26.57
N ILE A 128 3.68 -17.90 -27.70
CA ILE A 128 4.24 -16.57 -28.00
C ILE A 128 3.11 -15.53 -28.07
N GLU A 129 1.99 -15.85 -28.70
CA GLU A 129 0.82 -14.98 -28.77
C GLU A 129 0.22 -14.71 -27.38
N GLN A 130 0.05 -15.75 -26.55
CA GLN A 130 -0.40 -15.60 -25.16
C GLN A 130 0.56 -14.75 -24.33
N LEU A 131 1.87 -14.93 -24.51
CA LEU A 131 2.88 -14.11 -23.83
C LEU A 131 2.83 -12.65 -24.27
N ARG A 132 2.68 -12.40 -25.58
CA ARG A 132 2.50 -11.05 -26.15
C ARG A 132 1.25 -10.37 -25.60
N ALA A 133 0.13 -11.08 -25.52
CA ALA A 133 -1.11 -10.55 -24.96
C ALA A 133 -0.96 -10.19 -23.48
N ARG A 134 -0.24 -11.00 -22.69
CA ARG A 134 0.07 -10.68 -21.29
C ARG A 134 0.90 -9.40 -21.15
N TYR A 135 1.97 -9.26 -21.93
CA TYR A 135 2.78 -8.03 -21.89
C TYR A 135 2.04 -6.79 -22.37
N ALA A 136 1.20 -6.91 -23.41
CA ALA A 136 0.34 -5.80 -23.83
C ALA A 136 -0.65 -5.37 -22.72
N ALA A 137 -1.17 -6.32 -21.94
CA ALA A 137 -2.01 -6.02 -20.79
C ALA A 137 -1.21 -5.39 -19.63
N GLU A 138 0.01 -5.84 -19.37
CA GLU A 138 0.94 -5.21 -18.40
C GLU A 138 1.23 -3.75 -18.80
N ASP A 139 1.53 -3.49 -20.09
CA ASP A 139 1.80 -2.15 -20.62
C ASP A 139 0.58 -1.22 -20.47
N ALA A 140 -0.61 -1.71 -20.82
CA ALA A 140 -1.85 -0.95 -20.70
C ALA A 140 -2.18 -0.64 -19.22
N GLY A 141 -2.00 -1.61 -18.32
CA GLY A 141 -2.19 -1.42 -16.88
C GLY A 141 -1.19 -0.43 -16.29
N ALA A 142 0.08 -0.52 -16.68
CA ALA A 142 1.11 0.43 -16.27
C ALA A 142 0.80 1.86 -16.73
N GLN A 143 0.35 2.03 -17.98
CA GLN A 143 -0.07 3.33 -18.49
C GLN A 143 -1.27 3.89 -17.73
N ALA A 144 -2.33 3.09 -17.58
CA ALA A 144 -3.54 3.53 -16.89
C ALA A 144 -3.25 3.95 -15.44
N PHE A 145 -2.39 3.20 -14.74
CA PHE A 145 -1.94 3.56 -13.41
C PHE A 145 -1.06 4.82 -13.43
N LEU A 146 0.02 4.87 -14.19
CA LEU A 146 0.96 6.00 -14.11
C LEU A 146 0.34 7.34 -14.56
N LEU A 147 -0.56 7.31 -15.55
CA LEU A 147 -1.25 8.51 -16.04
C LEU A 147 -2.52 8.89 -15.25
N ALA A 148 -2.86 8.09 -14.23
CA ALA A 148 -4.07 8.21 -13.41
C ALA A 148 -5.38 8.12 -14.21
N GLU A 149 -5.44 7.17 -15.14
CA GLU A 149 -6.60 6.81 -15.98
C GLU A 149 -7.37 5.59 -15.44
N ASP A 150 -6.86 4.96 -14.38
CA ASP A 150 -7.42 3.78 -13.68
C ASP A 150 -8.69 4.06 -12.87
N ASP A 151 -8.95 5.32 -12.53
CA ASP A 151 -10.16 5.76 -11.83
C ASP A 151 -10.99 6.67 -12.74
N PRO A 152 -12.09 6.20 -13.34
CA PRO A 152 -12.92 7.04 -14.23
C PRO A 152 -13.68 8.15 -13.48
N GLN A 153 -13.79 8.10 -12.15
CA GLN A 153 -14.55 9.08 -11.36
C GLN A 153 -13.66 10.23 -10.86
N ALA A 154 -12.34 10.12 -10.96
CA ALA A 154 -11.42 11.18 -10.54
C ALA A 154 -11.56 12.43 -11.42
N SER A 155 -11.64 13.60 -10.78
CA SER A 155 -11.56 14.91 -11.41
C SER A 155 -10.17 15.19 -11.99
N ASP A 156 -10.06 16.15 -12.90
CA ASP A 156 -8.78 16.50 -13.53
C ASP A 156 -7.70 16.87 -12.52
N ALA A 157 -8.07 17.63 -11.47
CA ALA A 157 -7.16 17.99 -10.39
C ALA A 157 -6.67 16.76 -9.59
N GLU A 158 -7.56 15.83 -9.28
CA GLU A 158 -7.18 14.58 -8.60
C GLU A 158 -6.27 13.71 -9.47
N ARG A 159 -6.53 13.63 -10.78
CA ARG A 159 -5.67 12.91 -11.72
C ARG A 159 -4.28 13.51 -11.78
N GLU A 160 -4.18 14.83 -11.82
CA GLU A 160 -2.91 15.55 -11.82
C GLU A 160 -2.09 15.28 -10.55
N THR A 161 -2.73 15.41 -9.37
CA THR A 161 -2.08 15.10 -8.08
C THR A 161 -1.63 13.64 -8.00
N ARG A 162 -2.48 12.69 -8.40
CA ARG A 162 -2.13 11.26 -8.42
C ARG A 162 -0.99 10.96 -9.38
N ARG A 163 -1.00 11.54 -10.58
CA ARG A 163 0.08 11.41 -11.56
C ARG A 163 1.41 11.91 -11.00
N ALA A 164 1.42 13.08 -10.36
CA ALA A 164 2.61 13.62 -9.72
C ALA A 164 3.11 12.69 -8.58
N GLY A 165 2.21 12.22 -7.72
CA GLY A 165 2.56 11.29 -6.64
C GLY A 165 3.14 9.96 -7.16
N ARG A 166 2.50 9.35 -8.16
CA ARG A 166 2.95 8.10 -8.78
C ARG A 166 4.28 8.27 -9.50
N ALA A 167 4.46 9.39 -10.21
CA ALA A 167 5.74 9.73 -10.82
C ALA A 167 6.85 9.88 -9.78
N ALA A 168 6.58 10.53 -8.65
CA ALA A 168 7.53 10.68 -7.55
C ALA A 168 7.94 9.34 -6.95
N MET A 169 6.97 8.47 -6.66
CA MET A 169 7.26 7.11 -6.17
C MET A 169 8.18 6.37 -7.16
N LEU A 170 7.84 6.38 -8.44
CA LEU A 170 8.61 5.71 -9.49
C LEU A 170 10.01 6.30 -9.66
N PHE A 171 10.12 7.64 -9.62
CA PHE A 171 11.36 8.39 -9.76
C PHE A 171 12.29 8.12 -8.58
N ILE A 172 11.81 8.23 -7.34
CA ILE A 172 12.59 7.95 -6.13
C ILE A 172 13.18 6.54 -6.18
N GLU A 173 12.39 5.53 -6.56
CA GLU A 173 12.86 4.14 -6.64
C GLU A 173 13.87 3.91 -7.77
N SER A 174 13.63 4.52 -8.94
CA SER A 174 14.43 4.30 -10.15
C SER A 174 15.77 5.02 -10.12
N TYR A 175 15.88 6.11 -9.36
CA TYR A 175 17.08 6.94 -9.25
C TYR A 175 17.60 7.06 -7.80
N ARG A 176 17.29 6.09 -6.94
CA ARG A 176 17.66 6.05 -5.51
C ARG A 176 19.16 6.25 -5.21
N GLU A 177 20.03 6.04 -6.20
CA GLU A 177 21.47 6.29 -6.10
C GLU A 177 21.84 7.78 -6.14
N LEU A 178 20.92 8.66 -6.54
CA LEU A 178 21.13 10.10 -6.49
C LEU A 178 21.12 10.57 -5.03
N PRO A 179 22.14 11.33 -4.57
CA PRO A 179 22.32 11.66 -3.16
C PRO A 179 21.09 12.23 -2.45
N GLN A 180 20.39 13.19 -3.07
CA GLN A 180 19.19 13.81 -2.49
C GLN A 180 17.98 12.87 -2.44
N LEU A 181 17.98 11.77 -3.20
CA LEU A 181 16.89 10.78 -3.20
C LEU A 181 17.11 9.64 -2.19
N ALA A 182 18.26 9.58 -1.54
CA ALA A 182 18.57 8.51 -0.57
C ALA A 182 17.58 8.48 0.61
N TRP A 183 17.28 9.63 1.21
CA TRP A 183 16.32 9.73 2.32
C TRP A 183 14.86 9.53 1.87
N PRO A 184 14.40 10.16 0.78
CA PRO A 184 13.11 9.81 0.17
C PRO A 184 12.94 8.31 -0.05
N HIS A 185 13.95 7.64 -0.62
CA HIS A 185 13.91 6.19 -0.83
C HIS A 185 13.85 5.41 0.49
N ALA A 186 14.70 5.74 1.47
CA ALA A 186 14.68 5.11 2.79
C ALA A 186 13.32 5.26 3.50
N LEU A 187 12.66 6.40 3.33
CA LEU A 187 11.30 6.63 3.83
C LEU A 187 10.30 5.69 3.15
N LEU A 188 10.29 5.62 1.81
CA LEU A 188 9.36 4.76 1.08
C LEU A 188 9.55 3.27 1.41
N GLU A 189 10.79 2.80 1.53
CA GLU A 189 11.10 1.44 1.98
C GLU A 189 10.57 1.19 3.40
N SER A 190 10.78 2.12 4.34
CA SER A 190 10.30 1.99 5.72
C SER A 190 8.77 1.88 5.79
N VAL A 191 8.05 2.58 4.92
CA VAL A 191 6.58 2.50 4.83
C VAL A 191 6.12 1.15 4.29
N LEU A 192 6.79 0.63 3.26
CA LEU A 192 6.52 -0.72 2.73
C LEU A 192 6.82 -1.81 3.76
N GLU A 193 7.94 -1.71 4.46
CA GLU A 193 8.33 -2.61 5.56
C GLU A 193 7.29 -2.59 6.68
N LEU A 194 6.80 -1.40 7.07
CA LEU A 194 5.76 -1.25 8.07
C LEU A 194 4.47 -1.97 7.66
N GLU A 195 3.99 -1.78 6.42
CA GLU A 195 2.80 -2.48 5.95
C GLU A 195 3.02 -3.99 5.87
N GLN A 196 4.18 -4.44 5.37
CA GLN A 196 4.55 -5.85 5.36
C GLN A 196 4.53 -6.46 6.77
N ALA A 197 5.10 -5.77 7.76
CA ALA A 197 5.10 -6.20 9.16
C ALA A 197 3.68 -6.31 9.72
N MET A 198 2.81 -5.35 9.42
CA MET A 198 1.40 -5.39 9.82
C MET A 198 0.65 -6.61 9.24
N LEU A 199 0.93 -6.97 7.99
CA LEU A 199 0.33 -8.13 7.34
C LEU A 199 0.78 -9.45 7.95
N ILE A 200 2.10 -9.59 8.15
CA ILE A 200 2.69 -10.76 8.81
C ILE A 200 2.13 -10.90 10.22
N TRP A 201 1.98 -9.80 10.95
CA TRP A 201 1.37 -9.79 12.28
C TRP A 201 -0.06 -10.33 12.24
N ARG A 202 -0.92 -9.86 11.31
CA ARG A 202 -2.31 -10.36 11.17
C ARG A 202 -2.36 -11.85 10.85
N GLN A 203 -1.51 -12.32 9.94
CA GLN A 203 -1.44 -13.73 9.57
C GLN A 203 -0.97 -14.60 10.74
N ARG A 204 0.10 -14.19 11.45
CA ARG A 204 0.59 -14.89 12.64
C ARG A 204 -0.46 -14.94 13.74
N HIS A 205 -1.19 -13.85 13.95
CA HIS A 205 -2.30 -13.81 14.89
C HIS A 205 -3.42 -14.79 14.49
N ALA A 206 -3.83 -14.81 13.21
CA ALA A 206 -4.85 -15.76 12.73
C ALA A 206 -4.43 -17.22 12.95
N ARG A 207 -3.18 -17.58 12.63
CA ARG A 207 -2.65 -18.93 12.85
C ARG A 207 -2.50 -19.29 14.33
N MET A 208 -2.11 -18.32 15.17
CA MET A 208 -2.09 -18.50 16.62
C MET A 208 -3.49 -18.81 17.15
N VAL A 209 -4.50 -18.02 16.74
CA VAL A 209 -5.90 -18.24 17.15
C VAL A 209 -6.39 -19.61 16.69
N GLU A 210 -6.14 -20.00 15.44
CA GLU A 210 -6.50 -21.32 14.92
C GLU A 210 -5.88 -22.46 15.75
N ARG A 211 -4.62 -22.31 16.18
CA ARG A 211 -3.96 -23.28 17.05
C ARG A 211 -4.61 -23.42 18.43
N PHE A 212 -5.20 -22.35 18.97
CA PHE A 212 -5.82 -22.36 20.31
C PHE A 212 -7.29 -22.76 20.32
N ILE A 213 -8.07 -22.34 19.32
CA ILE A 213 -9.53 -22.55 19.30
C ILE A 213 -10.05 -23.26 18.05
N GLY A 214 -9.17 -23.68 17.14
CA GLY A 214 -9.57 -24.17 15.82
C GLY A 214 -10.37 -23.11 15.07
N ARG A 215 -11.46 -23.54 14.43
CA ARG A 215 -12.41 -22.66 13.73
C ARG A 215 -13.65 -22.32 14.56
N ARG A 216 -13.56 -22.38 15.89
CA ARG A 216 -14.67 -21.97 16.77
C ARG A 216 -14.92 -20.47 16.63
N ILE A 217 -16.19 -20.07 16.80
CA ILE A 217 -16.62 -18.66 16.84
C ILE A 217 -15.83 -17.91 17.92
N GLY A 218 -15.37 -16.70 17.59
CA GLY A 218 -14.63 -15.85 18.52
C GLY A 218 -15.51 -15.36 19.68
N THR A 219 -14.92 -15.04 20.83
CA THR A 219 -15.67 -14.49 21.98
C THR A 219 -16.35 -13.16 21.68
N GLY A 220 -15.85 -12.41 20.69
CA GLY A 220 -16.45 -11.16 20.20
C GLY A 220 -17.46 -11.32 19.07
N GLY A 221 -17.92 -12.54 18.76
CA GLY A 221 -19.03 -12.79 17.82
C GLY A 221 -18.67 -12.93 16.34
N SER A 222 -17.40 -12.78 15.94
CA SER A 222 -16.99 -13.04 14.55
C SER A 222 -16.90 -14.54 14.25
N SER A 223 -16.79 -14.88 12.96
CA SER A 223 -16.45 -16.23 12.46
C SER A 223 -15.05 -16.73 12.89
N GLY A 224 -14.34 -15.99 13.75
CA GLY A 224 -13.04 -16.37 14.28
C GLY A 224 -11.95 -16.24 13.22
N VAL A 225 -11.31 -17.36 12.89
CA VAL A 225 -10.17 -17.41 11.98
C VAL A 225 -10.53 -16.91 10.58
N ASP A 226 -11.72 -17.22 10.07
CA ASP A 226 -12.12 -16.80 8.71
C ASP A 226 -12.23 -15.27 8.58
N TYR A 227 -12.70 -14.58 9.62
CA TYR A 227 -12.66 -13.12 9.66
C TYR A 227 -11.21 -12.61 9.71
N LEU A 228 -10.37 -13.20 10.56
CA LEU A 228 -8.97 -12.77 10.72
C LEU A 228 -8.17 -12.92 9.43
N ASP A 229 -8.38 -14.00 8.68
CA ASP A 229 -7.75 -14.25 7.38
C ASP A 229 -8.14 -13.20 6.34
N GLN A 230 -9.38 -12.71 6.36
CA GLN A 230 -9.79 -11.62 5.49
C GLN A 230 -9.07 -10.31 5.87
N THR A 231 -8.90 -10.02 7.17
CA THR A 231 -8.16 -8.80 7.58
C THR A 231 -6.69 -8.82 7.18
N ALA A 232 -6.09 -10.00 6.95
CA ALA A 232 -4.73 -10.14 6.43
C ALA A 232 -4.59 -9.68 4.97
N ARG A 233 -5.68 -9.23 4.33
CA ARG A 233 -5.70 -8.67 2.97
C ARG A 233 -5.72 -7.14 2.94
N TYR A 234 -5.84 -6.46 4.08
CA TYR A 234 -5.83 -4.99 4.10
C TYR A 234 -4.57 -4.43 3.44
N ARG A 235 -4.72 -3.37 2.65
CA ARG A 235 -3.63 -2.63 2.02
C ARG A 235 -3.98 -1.14 2.07
N ILE A 236 -3.09 -0.35 2.64
CA ILE A 236 -3.19 1.09 2.82
C ILE A 236 -2.39 1.79 1.72
N PHE A 237 -1.16 1.34 1.48
CA PHE A 237 -0.22 1.96 0.53
C PHE A 237 -0.16 1.24 -0.83
N THR A 238 -1.32 0.88 -1.39
CA THR A 238 -1.44 0.11 -2.64
C THR A 238 -0.60 0.66 -3.80
N GLU A 239 -0.48 1.99 -3.92
CA GLU A 239 0.29 2.60 -5.01
C GLU A 239 1.79 2.33 -4.89
N LEU A 240 2.36 2.34 -3.68
CA LEU A 240 3.77 2.01 -3.46
C LEU A 240 4.07 0.55 -3.88
N TRP A 241 3.17 -0.38 -3.55
CA TRP A 241 3.30 -1.78 -4.00
C TRP A 241 3.10 -1.93 -5.50
N THR A 242 2.22 -1.13 -6.11
CA THR A 242 1.99 -1.17 -7.55
C THR A 242 3.25 -0.70 -8.29
N VAL A 243 3.89 0.36 -7.82
CA VAL A 243 5.17 0.86 -8.37
C VAL A 243 6.27 -0.21 -8.34
N ARG A 244 6.31 -1.09 -7.34
CA ARG A 244 7.29 -2.20 -7.30
C ARG A 244 7.18 -3.14 -8.51
N SER A 245 5.99 -3.30 -9.07
CA SER A 245 5.75 -4.11 -10.28
C SER A 245 6.18 -3.40 -11.57
N LEU A 246 6.48 -2.10 -11.50
CA LEU A 246 6.87 -1.25 -12.62
C LEU A 246 8.37 -0.94 -12.64
N LEU A 247 9.15 -1.50 -11.71
CA LEU A 247 10.57 -1.22 -11.63
C LEU A 247 11.34 -1.84 -12.81
N LEU A 248 12.24 -1.05 -13.37
CA LEU A 248 13.13 -1.46 -14.45
C LEU A 248 14.51 -1.87 -13.94
N ARG A 249 15.22 -2.67 -14.75
CA ARG A 249 16.67 -2.86 -14.57
C ARG A 249 17.35 -1.50 -14.69
N LYS A 250 18.42 -1.27 -13.91
CA LYS A 250 19.17 -0.01 -13.92
C LYS A 250 19.53 0.51 -15.32
N ALA A 251 19.94 -0.38 -16.22
CA ALA A 251 20.31 -0.03 -17.58
C ALA A 251 19.13 0.35 -18.51
N ALA A 252 17.90 0.03 -18.12
CA ALA A 252 16.68 0.30 -18.88
C ALA A 252 15.93 1.57 -18.41
N VAL A 253 16.26 2.07 -17.21
CA VAL A 253 15.70 3.33 -16.69
C VAL A 253 16.09 4.48 -17.63
N PRO A 254 15.14 5.35 -18.04
CA PRO A 254 15.44 6.45 -18.95
C PRO A 254 16.45 7.43 -18.34
N GLN A 255 17.27 8.06 -19.17
CA GLN A 255 18.19 9.10 -18.71
C GLN A 255 17.41 10.37 -18.34
N ILE A 256 17.83 11.02 -17.25
CA ILE A 256 17.25 12.29 -16.77
C ILE A 256 18.16 13.45 -17.18
N ARG A 257 17.58 14.64 -17.39
CA ARG A 257 18.32 15.83 -17.82
C ARG A 257 19.12 16.47 -16.70
N SER A 258 18.60 16.40 -15.48
CA SER A 258 19.07 17.20 -14.34
C SER A 258 19.78 16.37 -13.26
N SER A 259 20.43 15.25 -13.62
CA SER A 259 21.06 14.34 -12.64
C SER A 259 22.07 15.03 -11.72
N ALA A 260 22.84 15.99 -12.25
CA ALA A 260 23.83 16.76 -11.49
C ALA A 260 23.20 17.59 -10.36
N GLY A 261 21.93 18.00 -10.50
CA GLY A 261 21.22 18.80 -9.50
C GLY A 261 20.88 18.03 -8.22
N TYR A 262 20.95 16.70 -8.24
CA TYR A 262 20.66 15.85 -7.07
C TYR A 262 21.91 15.50 -6.25
N GLY A 263 23.07 16.09 -6.56
CA GLY A 263 24.26 16.00 -5.73
C GLY A 263 24.06 16.66 -4.37
N PHE A 264 24.86 16.27 -3.37
CA PHE A 264 24.96 17.07 -2.15
C PHE A 264 25.64 18.40 -2.49
N VAL A 265 25.03 19.51 -2.09
CA VAL A 265 25.72 20.81 -2.12
C VAL A 265 26.73 20.78 -0.98
N MET A 266 28.01 20.62 -1.31
CA MET A 266 29.08 20.83 -0.36
C MET A 266 29.21 22.33 -0.12
N GLU A 267 28.65 22.85 0.97
CA GLU A 267 28.98 24.20 1.43
C GLU A 267 30.47 24.23 1.81
N GLY A 268 31.30 24.85 0.97
CA GLY A 268 32.69 25.18 1.33
C GLY A 268 33.79 24.52 0.49
N PHE A 269 33.89 24.88 -0.80
CA PHE A 269 35.16 24.98 -1.52
C PHE A 269 35.07 26.14 -2.52
N ALA A 270 35.39 27.34 -2.03
CA ALA A 270 35.84 28.48 -2.83
C ALA A 270 37.22 28.87 -2.30
#